data_AF-A0A316HAY4-F1
#
_entry.id   AF-A0A316HAY4-F1
#
_cell.length_a   1.000
_cell.length_b   1.000
_cell.length_c   1.000
_cell.angle_alpha   90.00
_cell.angle_beta   90.00
_cell.angle_gamma   90.00
#
_symmetry.space_group_name_H-M   'P 1'
#
loop_
_entity.id
_entity.type
_entity.pdbx_description
1 polymer ?
#
loop_
_entity_poly.entity_id
_entity_poly.type
_entity_poly.pdbx_seq_one_letter_code
_entity_poly.pdbx_strand_id
1 'polypeptide(L)' 'MLAMNYRGPYRIRKVDKPMPEILHPEDAIVRVTRSCICGSDSYYHLHLYL' A
#
# COMPACT_ATOMS: atom_id res chain seq x y z
N MET A 1 -10.21 7.27 2.81
CA MET A 1 -9.93 5.87 3.20
C MET A 1 -8.49 5.77 3.66
N LEU A 2 -8.26 5.12 4.80
CA LEU A 2 -6.93 5.01 5.38
C LEU A 2 -6.08 4.00 4.60
N ALA A 3 -4.89 4.40 4.18
CA ALA A 3 -3.96 3.55 3.44
C ALA A 3 -2.52 3.72 3.93
N MET A 4 -1.71 2.67 3.76
CA MET A 4 -0.26 2.75 3.94
C MET A 4 0.37 3.49 2.75
N ASN A 5 1.27 4.44 3.04
CA ASN A 5 2.00 5.20 2.03
C ASN A 5 3.51 5.13 2.31
N TYR A 6 4.26 4.58 1.36
CA TYR A 6 5.71 4.51 1.40
C TYR A 6 6.33 5.81 0.85
N ARG A 7 7.21 6.45 1.62
CA ARG A 7 7.87 7.72 1.28
C ARG A 7 9.40 7.63 1.34
N GLY A 8 9.94 6.42 1.14
CA GLY A 8 11.36 6.10 1.28
C GLY A 8 11.66 5.22 2.50
N PRO A 9 12.92 4.78 2.66
CA PRO A 9 13.29 3.85 3.73
C PRO A 9 12.97 4.40 5.10
N TYR A 10 12.43 3.55 5.96
CA TYR A 10 11.98 3.91 7.31
C TYR A 10 10.88 5.00 7.35
N ARG A 11 10.34 5.41 6.19
CA ARG A 11 9.35 6.49 6.06
C ARG A 11 8.02 5.96 5.54
N ILE A 12 7.37 5.15 6.35
CA ILE A 12 6.00 4.67 6.10
C ILE A 12 5.02 5.47 6.96
N ARG A 13 3.90 5.92 6.38
CA ARG A 13 2.84 6.66 7.08
C ARG A 13 1.47 6.14 6.69
N LYS A 14 0.54 6.19 7.64
CA LYS A 14 -0.89 6.07 7.35
C LYS A 14 -1.40 7.41 6.85
N VAL A 15 -2.09 7.44 5.72
CA VAL A 15 -2.66 8.66 5.14
C VAL A 15 -4.07 8.37 4.67
N ASP A 16 -4.94 9.38 4.72
CA ASP A 16 -6.23 9.32 4.04
C ASP A 16 -6.05 9.53 2.54
N LYS A 17 -6.66 8.64 1.77
CA LYS A 17 -6.73 8.64 0.31
C LYS A 17 -8.18 8.76 -0.15
N PRO A 18 -8.45 9.34 -1.34
CA PRO A 18 -9.78 9.25 -1.94
C PRO A 18 -10.20 7.79 -2.14
N MET A 19 -11.50 7.57 -2.26
CA MET A 19 -12.04 6.26 -2.64
C MET A 19 -11.55 5.91 -4.06
N PRO A 20 -11.17 4.66 -4.35
CA PRO A 20 -10.77 4.27 -5.70
C PRO A 20 -11.97 4.29 -6.65
N GLU A 21 -11.69 4.47 -7.94
CA GLU A 21 -12.66 4.47 -9.01
C GLU A 21 -12.46 3.21 -9.89
N ILE A 22 -13.54 2.74 -10.51
CA ILE A 22 -13.49 1.65 -11.48
C ILE A 22 -13.10 2.27 -12.83
N LEU A 23 -12.00 1.80 -13.42
CA LEU A 23 -11.49 2.32 -14.69
C LEU A 23 -11.74 1.35 -15.85
N HIS A 24 -11.76 0.05 -15.56
CA HIS A 24 -11.97 -1.01 -16.54
C HIS A 24 -13.20 -1.84 -16.19
N PRO A 25 -13.87 -2.47 -17.17
CA PRO A 25 -15.08 -3.27 -16.93
C PRO A 25 -14.90 -4.44 -15.94
N GLU A 26 -13.67 -4.91 -15.74
CA GLU A 26 -13.35 -6.07 -14.92
C GLU A 26 -12.87 -5.69 -13.49
N ASP A 27 -12.78 -4.40 -13.17
CA ASP A 27 -12.34 -3.94 -11.86
C ASP A 27 -13.44 -4.14 -10.80
N ALA A 28 -13.02 -4.44 -9.57
CA ALA A 28 -13.90 -4.51 -8.42
C ALA A 28 -13.31 -3.77 -7.22
N ILE A 29 -14.17 -3.05 -6.49
CA ILE A 29 -13.80 -2.40 -5.23
C ILE A 29 -14.15 -3.35 -4.09
N VAL A 30 -13.13 -3.78 -3.33
CA VAL A 30 -13.30 -4.71 -2.21
C VAL A 30 -13.10 -4.01 -0.86
N ARG A 31 -13.90 -4.41 0.14
CA ARG A 31 -13.68 -4.00 1.53
C ARG A 31 -12.65 -4.91 2.18
N VAL A 32 -11.45 -4.39 2.40
CA VAL A 32 -10.37 -5.12 3.07
C VAL A 32 -10.74 -5.36 4.54
N THR A 33 -10.87 -6.63 4.93
CA THR A 33 -11.12 -7.03 6.33
C THR A 33 -9.82 -7.37 7.06
N ARG A 34 -8.84 -7.92 6.35
CA ARG A 34 -7.49 -8.26 6.83
C ARG A 34 -6.47 -8.06 5.72
N SER A 35 -5.29 -7.63 6.10
CA SER A 35 -4.11 -7.54 5.23
C SER A 35 -2.88 -7.89 6.06
N CYS A 36 -1.89 -8.49 5.41
CA CYS A 36 -0.64 -8.93 6.04
C CYS A 36 0.54 -8.24 5.35
N ILE A 37 1.67 -8.17 6.04
CA ILE A 37 2.93 -7.69 5.47
C ILE A 37 3.70 -8.90 4.92
N CYS A 38 4.18 -8.78 3.69
CA CYS A 38 5.04 -9.78 3.05
C CYS A 38 6.53 -9.38 3.20
N GLY A 39 7.43 -10.37 3.14
CA GLY A 39 8.88 -10.10 3.12
C GLY A 39 9.31 -9.21 1.96
N SER A 40 8.61 -9.26 0.82
CA SER A 40 8.84 -8.38 -0.34
C SER A 40 8.59 -6.90 -0.02
N ASP A 41 7.70 -6.59 0.91
CA ASP A 41 7.44 -5.19 1.32
C ASP A 41 8.63 -4.61 2.09
N SER A 42 9.35 -5.48 2.82
CA SER A 42 10.58 -5.12 3.53
C SER A 42 11.76 -4.95 2.58
N TYR A 43 11.79 -5.64 1.44
CA TYR A 43 12.81 -5.41 0.42
C TYR A 43 12.80 -3.93 -0.03
N TYR A 44 11.63 -3.39 -0.39
CA TYR A 44 11.49 -1.97 -0.72
C TYR A 44 11.86 -1.04 0.44
N HIS A 45 11.65 -1.48 1.68
CA HIS A 45 11.98 -0.71 2.88
C HIS A 45 13.47 -0.67 3.20
N LEU A 46 14.21 -1.75 2.92
CA LEU A 46 15.56 -1.98 3.46
C LEU A 46 16.68 -1.85 2.42
N HIS A 47 16.38 -1.95 1.11
CA HIS A 47 17.40 -2.05 0.05
C HIS A 47 18.03 -0.69 -0.38
N LEU A 48 18.42 0.15 0.59
CA LEU A 48 19.37 1.27 0.39
C LEU A 48 20.76 0.99 1.02
N TYR A 49 21.09 -0.28 1.29
CA TYR A 49 22.37 -0.67 1.89
C TYR A 49 23.05 -1.85 1.16
N LEU A 50 22.97 -1.89 -0.17
CA LEU A 50 23.89 -2.62 -1.04
C LEU A 50 24.27 -1.73 -2.23
#